data_AF-A0A511VD70-F1
#
_entry.id   AF-A0A511VD70-F1
#
_cell.length_a   1.000
_cell.length_b   1.000
_cell.length_c   1.000
_cell.angle_alpha   90.00
_cell.angle_beta   90.00
_cell.angle_gamma   90.00
#
_symmetry.space_group_name_H-M   'P 1'
#
loop_
_entity.id
_entity.type
_entity.pdbx_description
1 polymer ?
#
loop_
_entity_poly.entity_id
_entity_poly.type
_entity_poly.pdbx_seq_one_letter_code
_entity_poly.pdbx_strand_id
1 'polypeptide(L)'
;MEKDISLSIVRAIVGNIYSRYGLEGEFRSIHPAMQLEILEDWKHLVSEELHKAGLITEIYEPVDVERMSLVEIINDHLPLYLEGGRD
;
A
#
# COMPACT_ATOMS: atom_id res chain seq x y z
N MET A 1 -16.98 0.10 8.44
CA MET A 1 -15.74 -0.57 8.03
C MET A 1 -14.79 -0.50 9.18
N GLU A 2 -14.39 -1.65 9.73
CA GLU A 2 -13.18 -1.71 10.56
C GLU A 2 -12.05 -1.04 9.78
N LYS A 3 -11.27 -0.19 10.45
CA LYS A 3 -10.11 0.42 9.80
C LYS A 3 -9.14 -0.70 9.45
N ASP A 4 -8.80 -0.83 8.18
CA ASP A 4 -7.75 -1.72 7.72
C ASP A 4 -6.40 -1.25 8.31
N ILE A 5 -5.99 -1.88 9.41
CA ILE A 5 -4.79 -1.50 10.16
C ILE A 5 -3.55 -1.74 9.29
N SER A 6 -3.53 -2.80 8.49
CA SER A 6 -2.44 -3.12 7.57
C SER A 6 -2.23 -2.00 6.55
N LEU A 7 -3.31 -1.54 5.91
CA LEU A 7 -3.26 -0.39 5.01
C LEU A 7 -2.75 0.88 5.71
N SER A 8 -3.23 1.12 6.93
CA SER A 8 -2.83 2.30 7.72
C SER A 8 -1.33 2.29 8.05
N ILE A 9 -0.78 1.12 8.38
CA ILE A 9 0.66 0.93 8.62
C ILE A 9 1.47 1.16 7.34
N VAL A 10 1.06 0.56 6.22
CA VAL A 10 1.76 0.74 4.93
C VAL A 10 1.77 2.22 4.52
N ARG A 11 0.64 2.92 4.64
CA ARG A 11 0.57 4.39 4.40
C ARG A 11 1.58 5.16 5.25
N ALA A 12 1.69 4.83 6.54
CA ALA A 12 2.61 5.50 7.44
C ALA A 12 4.09 5.25 7.06
N ILE A 13 4.43 4.02 6.65
CA ILE A 13 5.76 3.67 6.16
C ILE A 13 6.10 4.46 4.90
N VAL A 14 5.20 4.45 3.90
CA VAL A 14 5.38 5.16 2.63
C VAL A 14 5.56 6.66 2.86
N GLY A 15 4.68 7.28 3.67
CA GLY A 15 4.80 8.69 4.04
C GLY A 15 6.11 9.01 4.75
N ASN A 16 6.60 8.12 5.63
CA ASN A 16 7.89 8.29 6.29
C ASN A 16 9.06 8.22 5.31
N ILE A 17 9.03 7.28 4.38
CA ILE A 17 10.08 7.12 3.36
C ILE A 17 10.14 8.36 2.47
N TYR A 18 8.99 8.82 1.99
CA TYR A 18 8.90 9.98 1.11
C TYR A 18 9.38 11.25 1.81
N SER A 19 8.91 11.50 3.04
CA SER A 19 9.26 12.71 3.79
C SER A 19 10.73 12.75 4.24
N ARG A 20 11.33 11.61 4.62
CA ARG A 20 12.69 11.59 5.16
C ARG A 20 13.78 11.46 4.12
N TYR A 21 13.54 10.72 3.05
CA TYR A 21 14.56 10.38 2.08
C TYR A 21 14.34 11.03 0.72
N GLY A 22 13.23 11.75 0.52
CA GLY A 22 12.92 12.40 -0.74
C GLY A 22 12.69 11.44 -1.90
N LEU A 23 12.45 10.15 -1.60
CA LEU A 23 12.32 9.08 -2.59
C LEU A 23 10.95 9.06 -3.28
N GLU A 24 10.08 10.03 -3.01
CA GLU A 24 8.79 10.15 -3.67
C GLU A 24 8.93 10.23 -5.19
N GLY A 25 9.92 11.00 -5.69
CA GLY A 25 10.19 11.12 -7.12
C GLY A 25 10.66 9.81 -7.75
N GLU A 26 11.53 9.07 -7.06
CA GLU A 26 12.02 7.77 -7.52
C GLU A 26 10.89 6.74 -7.56
N PHE A 27 10.10 6.64 -6.49
CA PHE A 27 8.99 5.70 -6.45
C PHE A 27 7.92 6.02 -7.50
N ARG A 28 7.57 7.30 -7.69
CA ARG A 28 6.64 7.74 -8.74
C ARG A 28 7.15 7.50 -10.16
N SER A 29 8.45 7.32 -10.35
CA SER A 29 9.04 7.00 -11.67
C SER A 29 8.90 5.52 -12.07
N ILE A 30 8.56 4.65 -11.11
CA ILE A 30 8.28 3.23 -11.35
C ILE A 30 6.95 3.09 -12.10
N HIS A 31 6.79 2.05 -12.92
CA HIS A 31 5.51 1.77 -13.58
C HIS A 31 4.38 1.60 -12.53
N PRO A 32 3.20 2.23 -12.68
CA PRO A 32 2.13 2.20 -11.66
C PRO A 32 1.68 0.80 -11.21
N ALA A 33 1.64 -0.17 -12.13
CA ALA A 33 1.33 -1.56 -11.78
C ALA A 33 2.35 -2.13 -10.77
N MET A 34 3.64 -1.92 -11.03
CA MET A 34 4.71 -2.37 -10.13
C MET A 34 4.70 -1.60 -8.81
N GLN A 35 4.33 -0.31 -8.81
CA GLN A 35 4.10 0.42 -7.56
C GLN A 35 3.00 -0.23 -6.73
N LEU A 36 1.87 -0.58 -7.36
CA LEU A 36 0.75 -1.21 -6.67
C LEU A 36 1.10 -2.61 -6.17
N GLU A 37 1.77 -3.45 -6.96
CA GLU A 37 2.25 -4.77 -6.55
C GLU A 37 3.08 -4.69 -5.27
N ILE A 38 4.07 -3.78 -5.22
CA ILE A 38 4.91 -3.58 -4.02
C ILE A 38 4.06 -3.22 -2.80
N LEU A 39 3.09 -2.33 -2.97
CA LEU A 39 2.24 -1.83 -1.87
C LEU A 39 1.27 -2.90 -1.37
N GLU A 40 0.70 -3.69 -2.27
CA GLU A 40 -0.19 -4.82 -1.97
C GLU A 40 0.57 -5.94 -1.26
N ASP A 41 1.78 -6.26 -1.72
CA ASP A 41 2.67 -7.22 -1.05
C ASP A 41 3.02 -6.78 0.37
N TRP A 42 3.38 -5.50 0.54
CA TRP A 42 3.66 -4.96 1.88
C TRP A 42 2.44 -5.03 2.78
N LYS A 43 1.25 -4.75 2.25
CA LYS A 43 0.00 -4.84 3.01
C LYS A 43 -0.30 -6.28 3.43
N HIS A 44 -0.08 -7.25 2.55
CA HIS A 44 -0.21 -8.67 2.85
C HIS A 44 0.77 -9.08 3.96
N LEU A 45 2.06 -8.78 3.82
CA LEU A 45 3.09 -9.08 4.82
C LEU A 45 2.75 -8.49 6.20
N VAL A 46 2.30 -7.23 6.25
CA VAL A 46 1.86 -6.62 7.52
C VAL A 46 0.66 -7.35 8.10
N SER A 47 -0.31 -7.74 7.26
CA SER A 47 -1.48 -8.48 7.73
C SER A 47 -1.13 -9.86 8.28
N GLU A 48 -0.17 -10.57 7.68
CA GLU A 48 0.32 -11.85 8.20
C GLU A 48 0.91 -11.70 9.60
N GLU A 49 1.74 -10.67 9.82
CA GLU A 49 2.34 -10.40 11.12
C GLU A 49 1.31 -9.99 12.17
N LEU A 50 0.32 -9.16 11.80
CA LEU A 50 -0.78 -8.79 12.69
C LEU A 50 -1.65 -10.00 13.05
N HIS A 51 -1.87 -10.91 12.11
CA HIS A 51 -2.62 -12.14 12.33
C HIS A 51 -1.87 -13.07 13.28
N LYS A 52 -0.57 -13.29 13.06
CA LYS A 52 0.31 -14.07 13.97
C LYS A 52 0.31 -13.50 15.39
N ALA A 53 0.22 -12.17 15.53
CA ALA A 53 0.12 -11.49 16.82
C ALA A 53 -1.28 -11.52 17.46
N GLY A 54 -2.29 -12.06 16.77
CA GLY A 54 -3.68 -12.12 17.25
C GLY A 54 -4.41 -10.77 17.23
N LEU A 55 -3.92 -9.80 16.46
CA LEU A 55 -4.50 -8.45 16.37
C LEU A 55 -5.61 -8.34 15.32
N ILE A 56 -5.58 -9.20 14.30
CA ILE A 56 -6.62 -9.34 13.29
C ILE A 56 -6.95 -10.81 13.06
N THR A 57 -8.19 -11.10 12.67
CA THR A 57 -8.66 -12.47 12.47
C THR A 57 -8.39 -13.02 11.08
N GLU A 58 -8.21 -12.15 10.08
CA GLU A 58 -8.05 -12.52 8.68
C GLU A 58 -6.77 -11.90 8.11
N ILE A 59 -6.11 -12.65 7.22
CA ILE A 59 -4.98 -12.16 6.43
C ILE A 59 -5.55 -11.46 5.20
N TYR A 60 -4.96 -10.31 4.87
CA TYR A 60 -5.34 -9.57 3.67
C TYR A 60 -4.82 -10.28 2.43
N GLU A 61 -5.67 -10.52 1.43
CA GLU A 61 -5.26 -11.05 0.13
C GLU A 61 -5.02 -9.91 -0.86
N PRO A 62 -3.82 -9.83 -1.49
CA PRO A 62 -3.50 -8.86 -2.54
C PRO A 62 -4.50 -8.85 -3.69
N VAL A 63 -4.71 -7.68 -4.28
CA VAL A 63 -5.41 -7.59 -5.58
C VAL A 63 -4.55 -8.16 -6.72
N ASP A 64 -5.20 -8.77 -7.70
CA ASP A 64 -4.54 -9.29 -8.90
C ASP A 64 -4.27 -8.15 -9.89
N VAL A 65 -3.09 -7.53 -9.76
CA VAL A 65 -2.70 -6.34 -10.54
C VAL A 65 -2.66 -6.61 -12.05
N GLU A 66 -2.30 -7.82 -12.48
CA GLU A 66 -2.23 -8.20 -13.90
C GLU A 66 -3.59 -8.11 -14.61
N ARG A 67 -4.68 -8.21 -13.83
CA ARG A 67 -6.05 -8.14 -14.34
C ARG A 67 -6.64 -6.74 -14.33
N MET A 68 -5.90 -5.74 -13.84
CA MET A 68 -6.38 -4.37 -13.69
C MET A 68 -5.94 -3.51 -14.87
N SER A 69 -6.79 -2.58 -15.28
CA SER A 69 -6.39 -1.54 -16.21
C SER A 69 -5.50 -0.51 -15.53
N LEU A 70 -4.62 0.13 -16.29
CA LEU A 70 -3.75 1.21 -15.78
C LEU A 70 -4.56 2.36 -15.16
N VAL A 71 -5.76 2.62 -15.69
CA VAL A 71 -6.65 3.68 -15.20
C VAL A 71 -7.20 3.34 -13.81
N GLU A 72 -7.65 2.11 -13.60
CA GLU A 72 -8.11 1.63 -12.28
C GLU A 72 -6.97 1.67 -11.26
N ILE A 73 -5.77 1.23 -11.66
CA ILE A 73 -4.58 1.27 -10.79
C ILE A 73 -4.30 2.70 -10.30
N ILE A 74 -4.27 3.67 -11.23
CA ILE A 74 -3.90 5.05 -10.91
C ILE A 74 -4.99 5.79 -10.12
N ASN A 75 -6.25 5.57 -10.46
CA ASN A 75 -7.34 6.37 -9.92
C ASN A 75 -7.99 5.76 -8.67
N ASP A 76 -8.00 4.44 -8.55
CA ASP A 76 -8.80 3.76 -7.53
C ASP A 76 -7.93 3.05 -6.48
N HIS A 77 -6.73 2.60 -6.85
CA HIS A 77 -5.88 1.78 -5.97
C HIS A 77 -4.66 2.52 -5.40
N LEU A 78 -3.82 3.13 -6.24
CA LEU A 78 -2.65 3.87 -5.77
C LEU A 78 -3.00 5.00 -4.77
N PRO A 79 -4.08 5.78 -4.94
CA PRO A 79 -4.46 6.81 -3.97
C PRO A 79 -4.71 6.25 -2.58
N LEU A 80 -5.13 4.98 -2.47
CA LEU A 80 -5.29 4.31 -1.19
C LEU A 80 -3.99 4.19 -0.42
N TYR A 81 -2.81 4.36 -1.01
CA TYR A 81 -1.53 4.31 -0.31
C TYR A 81 -0.86 5.66 -0.24
N LEU A 82 -1.09 6.51 -1.25
CA LEU A 82 -0.29 7.71 -1.49
C LEU A 82 -0.95 9.02 -1.00
N GLU A 83 -2.23 9.02 -0.66
CA GLU A 83 -2.95 10.24 -0.21
C GLU A 83 -2.63 10.69 1.23
N GLY A 84 -1.63 10.11 1.91
CA GLY A 84 -1.26 10.44 3.30
C GLY A 84 -0.12 11.45 3.49
N GLY A 85 0.30 12.18 2.45
CA GLY A 85 1.52 13.00 2.46
C GLY A 85 1.37 14.51 2.68
N ARG A 86 0.19 15.01 3.04
CA ARG A 86 -0.04 16.44 3.29
C ARG A 86 -0.93 16.65 4.51
N ASP A 87 -0.31 16.69 5.67
CA ASP A 87 -0.78 17.45 6.83
C ASP A 87 0.40 18.24 7.40
#